data_AF-A0A512RHX1-F1
#
_entry.id   AF-A0A512RHX1-F1
#
_cell.length_a   1.000
_cell.length_b   1.000
_cell.length_c   1.000
_cell.angle_alpha   90.00
_cell.angle_beta   90.00
_cell.angle_gamma   90.00
#
_symmetry.space_group_name_H-M   'P 1'
#
loop_
_entity.id
_entity.type
_entity.pdbx_description
1 polymer ?
#
loop_
_entity_poly.entity_id
_entity_poly.type
_entity_poly.pdbx_seq_one_letter_code
_entity_poly.pdbx_strand_id
1 'polypeptide(L)'
;MEAVSKNIIHEGARLKQIVRDKKMKILAFAETAGFSNQIAHYYFRKEAIKRSTLLEFCTLLGISLEEFYAWNHPRKLSPSPPDFHHGQRLGALIEEKGLNKTKLAERMGLSRRALYNLLEKAVFTPEQLKKVCQVMEITQKEFYGNWQTDDGGEDMQEVDSWKDKYYRLLEDHNKALVELARLKEQLQQGPVK
;
A
#
# COMPACT_ATOMS: atom_id res chain seq x y z
N MET A 1 29.36 25.29 3.91
CA MET A 1 28.03 25.54 3.30
C MET A 1 27.67 24.30 2.51
N GLU A 2 26.98 23.35 3.16
CA GLU A 2 26.55 22.12 2.49
C GLU A 2 25.22 22.37 1.78
N ALA A 3 25.20 22.06 0.48
CA ALA A 3 24.02 22.15 -0.35
C ALA A 3 23.01 21.09 0.10
N VAL A 4 22.04 21.50 0.92
CA VAL A 4 20.87 20.66 1.26
C VAL A 4 20.11 20.43 -0.03
N SER A 5 20.28 19.23 -0.60
CA SER A 5 19.48 18.75 -1.71
C SER A 5 18.02 18.91 -1.30
N LYS A 6 17.29 19.82 -1.97
CA LYS A 6 15.85 19.94 -1.84
C LYS A 6 15.24 18.65 -2.39
N ASN A 7 15.18 17.62 -1.55
CA ASN A 7 14.23 16.53 -1.72
C ASN A 7 12.87 17.22 -1.70
N ILE A 8 12.25 17.35 -2.87
CA ILE A 8 10.89 17.86 -3.01
C ILE A 8 9.99 16.78 -2.41
N ILE A 9 9.83 16.82 -1.09
CA ILE A 9 9.02 15.86 -0.35
C ILE A 9 7.56 16.25 -0.61
N HIS A 10 6.79 15.33 -1.18
CA HIS A 10 5.34 15.48 -1.25
C HIS A 10 4.75 15.30 0.15
N GLU A 11 4.42 16.41 0.82
CA GLU A 11 4.05 16.44 2.24
C GLU A 11 2.75 15.67 2.52
N GLY A 12 1.76 15.75 1.63
CA GLY A 12 0.51 14.99 1.76
C GLY A 12 0.71 13.46 1.71
N ALA A 13 1.54 12.97 0.80
CA ALA A 13 1.86 11.55 0.70
C ALA A 13 2.60 11.07 1.95
N ARG A 14 3.53 11.89 2.47
CA ARG A 14 4.25 11.61 3.70
C ARG A 14 3.33 11.59 4.92
N LEU A 15 2.41 12.53 5.02
CA LEU A 15 1.41 12.56 6.09
C LEU A 15 0.56 11.28 6.07
N LYS A 16 0.07 10.88 4.89
CA LYS A 16 -0.69 9.62 4.72
C LYS A 16 0.13 8.41 5.17
N GLN A 17 1.42 8.40 4.86
CA GLN A 17 2.33 7.35 5.26
C GLN A 17 2.48 7.27 6.79
N ILE A 18 2.74 8.40 7.46
CA ILE A 18 2.90 8.46 8.92
C ILE A 18 1.63 7.96 9.62
N VAL A 19 0.45 8.37 9.13
CA VAL A 19 -0.85 7.90 9.65
C VAL A 19 -0.95 6.37 9.58
N ARG A 20 -0.51 5.76 8.47
CA ARG A 20 -0.47 4.29 8.30
C ARG A 20 0.56 3.62 9.21
N ASP A 21 1.77 4.17 9.31
CA ASP A 21 2.85 3.64 10.13
C ASP A 21 2.47 3.63 11.61
N LYS A 22 1.70 4.63 12.06
CA LYS A 22 1.10 4.67 13.41
C LYS A 22 -0.13 3.77 13.59
N LYS A 23 -0.44 2.92 12.61
CA LYS A 23 -1.62 2.02 12.58
C LYS A 23 -2.95 2.76 12.81
N MET A 24 -3.02 4.04 12.44
CA MET A 24 -4.21 4.86 12.58
C MET A 24 -5.03 4.77 11.29
N LYS A 25 -6.34 4.53 11.42
CA LYS A 25 -7.26 4.59 10.26
C LYS A 25 -7.38 6.04 9.80
N ILE A 26 -7.47 6.26 8.49
CA ILE A 26 -7.66 7.61 7.91
C ILE A 26 -8.90 8.31 8.51
N LEU A 27 -9.97 7.56 8.72
CA LEU A 27 -11.19 8.08 9.34
C LEU A 27 -10.94 8.55 10.78
N ALA A 28 -10.21 7.78 11.58
CA ALA A 28 -9.85 8.15 12.94
C ALA A 28 -8.92 9.38 12.97
N PHE A 29 -7.99 9.49 12.03
CA PHE A 29 -7.17 10.70 11.87
C PHE A 29 -8.04 11.93 11.56
N ALA A 30 -9.02 11.80 10.65
CA ALA A 30 -9.91 12.89 10.29
C ALA A 30 -10.78 13.36 11.46
N GLU A 31 -11.34 12.41 12.22
CA GLU A 31 -12.10 12.68 13.44
C GLU A 31 -11.24 13.39 14.50
N THR A 32 -10.02 12.89 14.72
CA THR A 32 -9.08 13.47 15.70
C THR A 32 -8.65 14.89 15.31
N ALA A 33 -8.57 15.15 14.00
CA ALA A 33 -8.22 16.46 13.47
C ALA A 33 -9.43 17.39 13.24
N GLY A 34 -10.64 16.95 13.57
CA GLY A 34 -11.85 17.77 13.50
C GLY A 34 -12.33 18.09 12.09
N PHE A 35 -11.99 17.27 11.09
CA PHE A 35 -12.45 17.45 9.71
C PHE A 35 -13.03 16.19 9.09
N SER A 36 -13.76 16.35 7.97
CA SER A 36 -14.38 15.22 7.28
C SER A 36 -13.33 14.32 6.61
N ASN A 37 -13.68 13.06 6.37
CA ASN A 37 -12.82 12.12 5.65
C ASN A 37 -12.39 12.67 4.28
N GLN A 38 -13.27 13.38 3.58
CA GLN A 38 -12.95 14.05 2.31
C GLN A 38 -11.83 15.09 2.45
N ILE A 39 -11.85 15.88 3.53
CA ILE A 39 -10.81 16.86 3.82
C ILE A 39 -9.47 16.17 4.13
N ALA A 40 -9.49 15.01 4.79
CA ALA A 40 -8.28 14.19 5.00
C ALA A 40 -7.64 13.80 3.67
N HIS A 41 -8.43 13.25 2.74
CA HIS A 41 -7.97 12.85 1.40
C HIS A 41 -7.54 14.05 0.55
N TYR A 42 -8.15 15.23 0.75
CA TYR A 42 -7.69 16.47 0.14
C TYR A 42 -6.26 16.83 0.60
N TYR A 43 -5.97 16.77 1.90
CA TYR A 43 -4.62 17.05 2.42
C TYR A 43 -3.58 16.01 1.98
N PHE A 44 -3.96 14.72 1.88
CA PHE A 44 -3.02 13.67 1.43
C PHE A 44 -2.58 13.81 -0.03
N ARG A 45 -3.33 14.53 -0.86
CA ARG A 45 -2.98 14.79 -2.27
C ARG A 45 -2.18 16.08 -2.47
N LYS A 46 -1.94 16.86 -1.40
CA LYS A 46 -1.17 18.10 -1.52
C LYS A 46 0.32 17.83 -1.52
N GLU A 47 1.00 18.37 -2.53
CA GLU A 47 2.47 18.40 -2.57
C GLU A 47 3.05 19.18 -1.40
N ALA A 48 2.42 20.31 -1.04
CA ALA A 48 2.79 21.13 0.11
C ALA A 48 1.55 21.50 0.94
N ILE A 49 1.68 21.37 2.26
CA ILE A 49 0.70 21.72 3.28
C ILE A 49 1.19 22.99 3.98
N LYS A 50 0.25 23.87 4.38
CA LYS A 50 0.61 25.07 5.13
C LYS A 50 1.33 24.67 6.43
N ARG A 51 2.45 25.32 6.75
CA ARG A 51 3.28 24.99 7.92
C ARG A 51 2.50 24.94 9.24
N SER A 52 1.56 25.86 9.45
CA SER A 52 0.70 25.87 10.65
C SER A 52 -0.15 24.60 10.75
N THR A 53 -0.82 24.24 9.66
CA THR A 53 -1.64 23.03 9.55
C THR A 53 -0.80 21.76 9.68
N LEU A 54 0.40 21.75 9.10
CA LEU A 54 1.31 20.62 9.21
C LEU A 54 1.79 20.41 10.66
N LEU A 55 2.07 21.50 11.39
CA LEU A 55 2.42 21.45 12.81
C LEU A 55 1.28 20.91 13.66
N GLU A 56 0.04 21.32 13.39
CA GLU A 56 -1.15 20.74 14.03
C GLU A 56 -1.22 19.24 13.79
N PHE A 57 -1.05 18.78 12.54
CA PHE A 57 -1.06 17.35 12.23
C PHE A 57 0.07 16.58 12.91
N CYS A 58 1.28 17.15 12.95
CA CYS A 58 2.39 16.55 13.67
C CYS A 58 2.07 16.42 15.17
N THR A 59 1.43 17.44 15.75
CA THR A 59 1.03 17.46 17.16
C THR A 59 -0.03 16.39 17.45
N LEU A 60 -1.05 16.28 16.60
CA LEU A 60 -2.09 15.24 16.68
C LEU A 60 -1.50 13.83 16.54
N LEU A 61 -0.52 13.68 15.65
CA LEU A 61 0.18 12.42 15.46
C LEU A 61 1.22 12.17 16.55
N GLY A 62 1.53 13.11 17.42
CA GLY A 62 2.57 12.98 18.45
C GLY A 62 3.96 12.79 17.85
N ILE A 63 4.31 13.59 16.84
CA ILE A 63 5.64 13.66 16.23
C ILE A 63 6.10 15.12 16.13
N SER A 64 7.40 15.34 16.06
CA SER A 64 7.94 16.67 15.77
C SER A 64 7.94 16.96 14.27
N LEU A 65 8.06 18.25 13.91
CA LEU A 65 8.19 18.65 12.50
C LEU A 65 9.51 18.14 11.89
N GLU A 66 10.57 18.06 12.70
CA GLU A 66 11.85 17.49 12.28
C GLU A 66 11.69 16.00 12.00
N GLU A 67 11.02 15.26 12.88
CA GLU A 67 10.66 13.85 12.66
C GLU A 67 9.81 13.66 11.42
N PHE A 68 8.89 14.59 11.11
CA PHE A 68 8.09 14.53 9.88
C PHE A 68 8.98 14.60 8.62
N TYR A 69 9.92 15.55 8.53
CA TYR A 69 10.79 15.66 7.36
C TYR A 69 11.89 14.60 7.33
N ALA A 70 12.36 14.17 8.50
CA ALA A 70 13.27 13.05 8.67
C ALA A 70 12.56 11.69 8.64
N TRP A 71 11.23 11.67 8.40
CA TRP A 71 10.43 10.45 8.18
C TRP A 71 10.83 9.81 6.87
N ASN A 72 12.03 9.26 6.88
CA ASN A 72 12.37 8.13 6.06
C ASN A 72 11.44 7.03 6.55
N HIS A 73 10.94 6.23 5.62
CA HIS A 73 10.39 4.93 6.00
C HIS A 73 11.33 4.39 7.11
N PRO A 74 10.85 3.70 8.17
CA PRO A 74 11.67 2.57 8.54
C PRO A 74 11.83 1.87 7.19
N ARG A 75 13.01 2.00 6.56
CA ARG A 75 13.47 0.99 5.63
C ARG A 75 13.02 -0.22 6.36
N LYS A 76 12.08 -0.97 5.77
CA LYS A 76 11.89 -2.32 6.21
C LYS A 76 13.32 -2.90 6.04
N LEU A 77 14.22 -2.74 7.04
CA LEU A 77 14.69 -3.87 7.82
C LEU A 77 13.44 -4.67 7.90
N SER A 78 13.32 -5.55 6.92
CA SER A 78 12.20 -6.45 6.75
C SER A 78 11.67 -6.68 8.15
N PRO A 79 10.40 -6.36 8.46
CA PRO A 79 9.78 -7.27 9.39
C PRO A 79 9.97 -8.59 8.66
N SER A 80 10.98 -9.37 9.08
CA SER A 80 10.80 -10.81 9.01
C SER A 80 9.42 -10.95 9.61
N PRO A 81 8.40 -11.34 8.82
CA PRO A 81 7.20 -11.83 9.45
C PRO A 81 7.74 -12.92 10.42
N PRO A 82 7.21 -13.02 11.63
CA PRO A 82 7.63 -14.11 12.51
C PRO A 82 7.49 -15.50 11.85
N ASP A 83 6.72 -15.64 10.75
CA ASP A 83 6.27 -16.96 10.30
C ASP A 83 6.49 -17.30 8.81
N PHE A 84 7.05 -16.44 7.95
CA PHE A 84 7.29 -16.84 6.55
C PHE A 84 8.59 -17.65 6.41
N HIS A 85 8.48 -18.95 6.66
CA HIS A 85 9.59 -19.88 6.60
C HIS A 85 9.86 -20.32 5.15
N HIS A 86 10.91 -19.78 4.52
CA HIS A 86 11.30 -20.06 3.13
C HIS A 86 11.46 -21.56 2.86
N GLY A 87 12.06 -22.30 3.80
CA GLY A 87 12.22 -23.74 3.69
C GLY A 87 10.90 -24.53 3.64
N GLN A 88 9.89 -24.16 4.44
CA GLN A 88 8.55 -24.74 4.40
C GLN A 88 7.85 -24.42 3.09
N ARG A 89 7.98 -23.16 2.60
CA ARG A 89 7.44 -22.78 1.28
C ARG A 89 8.06 -23.59 0.16
N LEU A 90 9.38 -23.78 0.18
CA LEU A 90 10.07 -24.63 -0.78
C LEU A 90 9.56 -26.09 -0.70
N GLY A 91 9.38 -26.62 0.51
CA GLY A 91 8.80 -27.95 0.73
C GLY A 91 7.41 -28.11 0.09
N ALA A 92 6.53 -27.14 0.33
CA ALA A 92 5.19 -27.12 -0.26
C ALA A 92 5.22 -27.05 -1.79
N LEU A 93 6.09 -26.21 -2.38
CA LEU A 93 6.23 -26.11 -3.84
C LEU A 93 6.76 -27.40 -4.47
N ILE A 94 7.65 -28.12 -3.77
CA ILE A 94 8.15 -29.41 -4.22
C ILE A 94 7.02 -30.44 -4.27
N GLU A 95 6.16 -30.44 -3.25
CA GLU A 95 5.01 -31.34 -3.17
C GLU A 95 3.95 -31.00 -4.21
N GLU A 96 3.61 -29.72 -4.37
CA GLU A 96 2.67 -29.20 -5.37
C GLU A 96 3.10 -29.57 -6.80
N LYS A 97 4.39 -29.42 -7.12
CA LYS A 97 4.94 -29.78 -8.44
C LYS A 97 5.30 -31.26 -8.57
N GLY A 98 5.09 -32.09 -7.55
CA GLY A 98 5.43 -33.52 -7.56
C GLY A 98 6.93 -33.79 -7.79
N LEU A 99 7.81 -32.88 -7.36
CA LEU A 99 9.25 -32.97 -7.63
C LEU A 99 9.94 -33.96 -6.69
N ASN A 100 10.79 -34.83 -7.27
CA ASN A 100 11.61 -35.73 -6.46
C ASN A 100 12.75 -34.95 -5.78
N LYS A 101 12.76 -34.95 -4.44
CA LYS A 101 13.74 -34.23 -3.61
C LYS A 101 15.20 -34.61 -3.95
N THR A 102 15.47 -35.85 -4.33
CA THR A 102 16.82 -36.27 -4.77
C THR A 102 17.21 -35.59 -6.08
N LYS A 103 16.34 -35.67 -7.09
CA LYS A 103 16.61 -35.05 -8.40
C LYS A 103 16.72 -33.53 -8.29
N LEU A 104 15.95 -32.93 -7.38
CA LEU A 104 16.05 -31.51 -7.10
C LEU A 104 17.40 -31.15 -6.46
N ALA A 105 17.86 -31.92 -5.48
CA ALA A 105 19.18 -31.72 -4.88
C ALA A 105 20.30 -31.77 -5.93
N GLU A 106 20.24 -32.75 -6.83
CA GLU A 106 21.18 -32.89 -7.95
C GLU A 106 21.14 -31.67 -8.89
N ARG A 107 19.95 -31.21 -9.30
CA ARG A 107 19.79 -29.99 -10.12
C ARG A 107 20.29 -28.74 -9.42
N MET A 108 20.14 -28.68 -8.09
CA MET A 108 20.66 -27.59 -7.28
C MET A 108 22.16 -27.73 -6.99
N GLY A 109 22.83 -28.81 -7.39
CA GLY A 109 24.22 -29.09 -7.03
C GLY A 109 24.43 -29.20 -5.51
N LEU A 110 23.44 -29.70 -4.80
CA LEU A 110 23.43 -29.89 -3.35
C LEU A 110 23.46 -31.38 -3.01
N SER A 111 24.09 -31.74 -1.89
CA SER A 111 23.88 -33.06 -1.31
C SER A 111 22.44 -33.19 -0.79
N ARG A 112 21.92 -34.42 -0.71
CA ARG A 112 20.59 -34.66 -0.11
C ARG A 112 20.47 -34.02 1.28
N ARG A 113 21.51 -34.17 2.11
CA ARG A 113 21.57 -33.56 3.45
C ARG A 113 21.49 -32.03 3.40
N ALA A 114 22.19 -31.40 2.45
CA ALA A 114 22.14 -29.95 2.28
C ALA A 114 20.75 -29.46 1.84
N LEU A 115 20.01 -30.26 1.06
CA LEU A 115 18.62 -29.93 0.72
C LEU A 115 17.71 -29.97 1.94
N TYR A 116 17.81 -30.99 2.81
CA TYR A 116 17.01 -31.05 4.03
C TYR A 116 17.32 -29.88 4.97
N ASN A 117 18.60 -29.53 5.15
CA ASN A 117 19.00 -28.34 5.89
C ASN A 117 18.44 -27.04 5.29
N LEU A 118 18.30 -26.98 3.95
CA LEU A 118 17.70 -25.84 3.27
C LEU A 118 16.18 -25.76 3.54
N LEU A 119 15.47 -26.90 3.61
CA LEU A 119 14.05 -26.96 3.94
C LEU A 119 13.74 -26.57 5.39
N GLU A 120 14.69 -26.73 6.30
CA GLU A 120 14.59 -26.27 7.70
C GLU A 120 15.05 -24.82 7.89
N LYS A 121 15.51 -24.15 6.82
CA LYS A 121 15.97 -22.77 6.90
C LYS A 121 14.82 -21.77 6.81
N ALA A 122 14.65 -20.97 7.87
CA ALA A 122 13.62 -19.95 7.94
C ALA A 122 13.74 -18.89 6.84
N VAL A 123 14.96 -18.44 6.54
CA VAL A 123 15.21 -17.40 5.53
C VAL A 123 16.38 -17.79 4.63
N PHE A 124 16.18 -17.69 3.33
CA PHE A 124 17.23 -17.95 2.33
C PHE A 124 18.10 -16.71 2.11
N THR A 125 19.37 -16.91 1.80
CA THR A 125 20.17 -15.80 1.27
C THR A 125 19.68 -15.43 -0.14
N PRO A 126 19.95 -14.21 -0.64
CA PRO A 126 19.55 -13.79 -1.99
C PRO A 126 20.02 -14.77 -3.08
N GLU A 127 21.21 -15.32 -2.94
CA GLU A 127 21.80 -16.29 -3.87
C GLU A 127 21.08 -17.64 -3.81
N GLN A 128 20.74 -18.11 -2.60
CA GLN A 128 19.97 -19.32 -2.39
C GLN A 128 18.58 -19.19 -2.99
N LEU A 129 17.90 -18.07 -2.74
CA LEU A 129 16.57 -17.79 -3.29
C LEU A 129 16.61 -17.73 -4.82
N LYS A 130 17.58 -17.01 -5.40
CA LYS A 130 17.75 -16.94 -6.86
C LYS A 130 17.97 -18.32 -7.47
N LYS A 131 18.81 -19.15 -6.86
CA LYS A 131 19.07 -20.52 -7.32
C LYS A 131 17.83 -21.41 -7.23
N VAL A 132 17.07 -21.31 -6.13
CA VAL A 132 15.80 -22.02 -5.97
C VAL A 132 14.80 -21.61 -7.06
N CYS A 133 14.60 -20.31 -7.26
CA CYS A 133 13.70 -19.78 -8.29
C CYS A 133 14.09 -20.27 -9.69
N GLN A 134 15.39 -20.25 -10.00
CA GLN A 134 15.91 -20.72 -11.29
C GLN A 134 15.66 -22.23 -11.50
N VAL A 135 15.97 -23.07 -10.51
CA VAL A 135 15.81 -24.54 -10.65
C VAL A 135 14.34 -24.95 -10.65
N MET A 136 13.49 -24.19 -9.96
CA MET A 136 12.05 -24.43 -9.93
C MET A 136 11.29 -23.79 -11.09
N GLU A 137 11.98 -23.02 -11.95
CA GLU A 137 11.41 -22.27 -13.07
C GLU A 137 10.24 -21.39 -12.62
N ILE A 138 10.44 -20.67 -11.52
CA ILE A 138 9.47 -19.72 -10.97
C ILE A 138 10.14 -18.37 -10.74
N THR A 139 9.34 -17.32 -10.78
CA THR A 139 9.74 -15.98 -10.36
C THR A 139 9.80 -15.88 -8.84
N GLN A 140 10.53 -14.88 -8.33
CA GLN A 140 10.50 -14.58 -6.89
C GLN A 140 9.08 -14.23 -6.41
N LYS A 141 8.29 -13.55 -7.25
CA LYS A 141 6.88 -13.22 -6.96
C LYS A 141 6.05 -14.48 -6.71
N GLU A 142 6.22 -15.51 -7.56
CA GLU A 142 5.53 -16.81 -7.39
C GLU A 142 6.04 -17.62 -6.19
N PHE A 143 7.35 -17.53 -5.89
CA PHE A 143 7.92 -18.15 -4.69
C PHE A 143 7.28 -17.60 -3.43
N TYR A 144 7.15 -16.27 -3.32
CA TYR A 144 6.45 -15.63 -2.21
C TYR A 144 4.92 -15.78 -2.29
N GLY A 145 4.35 -15.95 -3.48
CA GLY A 145 2.91 -16.08 -3.70
C GLY A 145 2.12 -14.88 -3.16
N ASN A 146 0.85 -15.13 -2.79
CA ASN A 146 -0.04 -14.15 -2.15
C ASN A 146 0.38 -13.76 -0.71
N TRP A 147 1.52 -14.22 -0.19
CA TRP A 147 2.05 -13.71 1.08
C TRP A 147 2.57 -12.26 0.95
N GLN A 148 2.78 -11.78 -0.28
CA GLN A 148 3.00 -10.36 -0.58
C GLN A 148 1.70 -9.58 -0.91
N THR A 149 0.52 -10.22 -0.98
CA THR A 149 -0.75 -9.49 -1.24
C THR A 149 -1.37 -8.84 0.00
N ASP A 150 -0.58 -8.59 1.05
CA ASP A 150 -0.91 -7.54 2.04
C ASP A 150 -0.10 -6.26 1.82
N ASP A 151 0.31 -6.01 0.57
CA ASP A 151 0.65 -4.66 0.12
C ASP A 151 -0.42 -4.22 -0.89
N GLY A 152 -1.47 -3.58 -0.34
CA GLY A 152 -2.61 -3.03 -1.08
C GLY A 152 -2.22 -1.91 -2.04
N GLY A 153 -1.50 -2.27 -3.10
CA GLY A 153 -1.06 -1.38 -4.17
C GLY A 153 -1.86 -1.52 -5.46
N GLU A 154 -2.25 -2.73 -5.83
CA GLU A 154 -2.95 -2.98 -7.11
C GLU A 154 -4.48 -2.90 -6.96
N ASP A 155 -5.06 -3.44 -5.88
CA ASP A 155 -6.51 -3.30 -5.62
C ASP A 155 -6.93 -1.89 -5.20
N MET A 156 -6.03 -1.10 -4.59
CA MET A 156 -6.40 0.23 -4.09
C MET A 156 -6.53 1.25 -5.22
N GLN A 157 -5.77 1.11 -6.32
CA GLN A 157 -5.93 1.97 -7.49
C GLN A 157 -7.22 1.68 -8.25
N GLU A 158 -7.59 0.41 -8.37
CA GLU A 158 -8.85 0.05 -9.05
C GLU A 158 -10.05 0.44 -8.19
N VAL A 159 -10.02 0.18 -6.88
CA VAL A 159 -11.08 0.58 -5.94
C VAL A 159 -11.18 2.11 -5.78
N ASP A 160 -10.06 2.86 -5.73
CA ASP A 160 -10.13 4.34 -5.75
C ASP A 160 -10.64 4.85 -7.11
N SER A 161 -10.31 4.19 -8.23
CA SER A 161 -10.85 4.53 -9.56
C SER A 161 -12.37 4.34 -9.64
N TRP A 162 -12.89 3.24 -9.10
CA TRP A 162 -14.33 2.99 -9.05
C TRP A 162 -15.06 3.94 -8.12
N LYS A 163 -14.46 4.29 -6.97
CA LYS A 163 -15.01 5.31 -6.07
C LYS A 163 -15.08 6.68 -6.75
N ASP A 164 -14.02 7.11 -7.43
CA ASP A 164 -14.01 8.39 -8.14
C ASP A 164 -15.04 8.44 -9.27
N LYS A 165 -15.22 7.34 -10.02
CA LYS A 165 -16.28 7.21 -11.03
C LYS A 165 -17.67 7.29 -10.41
N TYR A 166 -17.89 6.62 -9.29
CA TYR A 166 -19.16 6.64 -8.57
C TYR A 166 -19.49 8.03 -8.03
N TYR A 167 -18.52 8.74 -7.45
CA TYR A 167 -18.74 10.10 -6.96
C TYR A 167 -19.07 11.09 -8.07
N ARG A 168 -18.38 11.01 -9.23
CA ARG A 168 -18.75 11.83 -10.40
C ARG A 168 -20.17 11.56 -10.88
N LEU A 169 -20.55 10.29 -10.96
CA LEU A 169 -21.90 9.91 -11.37
C LEU A 169 -22.96 10.48 -10.40
N LEU A 170 -22.68 10.44 -9.10
CA LEU A 170 -23.57 10.98 -8.08
C LEU A 170 -23.71 12.51 -8.18
N GLU A 171 -22.60 13.22 -8.43
CA GLU A 171 -22.60 14.67 -8.66
C GLU A 171 -23.41 15.04 -9.91
N ASP A 172 -23.21 14.31 -11.00
CA ASP A 172 -23.93 14.55 -12.26
C ASP A 172 -25.43 14.25 -12.09
N HIS A 173 -25.79 13.19 -11.36
CA HIS A 173 -27.18 12.89 -11.04
C HIS A 173 -27.84 13.99 -10.22
N ASN A 174 -27.15 14.49 -9.18
CA ASN A 174 -27.66 15.59 -8.35
C ASN A 174 -27.83 16.88 -9.16
N LYS A 175 -26.90 17.21 -10.06
CA LYS A 175 -27.05 18.37 -10.97
C LYS A 175 -28.26 18.21 -11.89
N ALA A 176 -28.46 17.02 -12.45
CA ALA A 176 -29.61 16.74 -13.30
C ALA A 176 -30.94 16.85 -12.55
N LEU A 177 -31.00 16.38 -11.29
CA LEU A 177 -32.18 16.54 -10.44
C LEU A 177 -32.51 18.01 -10.14
N VAL A 178 -31.49 18.82 -9.87
CA VAL A 178 -31.66 20.27 -9.63
C VAL A 178 -32.15 20.99 -10.90
N GLU A 179 -31.56 20.68 -12.05
CA GLU A 179 -32.01 21.21 -13.35
C GLU A 179 -33.46 20.80 -13.67
N LEU A 180 -33.82 19.53 -13.46
CA LEU A 180 -35.20 19.06 -13.64
C LEU A 180 -36.20 19.73 -12.69
N ALA A 181 -35.82 19.95 -11.43
CA ALA A 181 -36.65 20.67 -10.48
C ALA A 181 -36.88 22.12 -10.94
N ARG A 182 -35.82 22.80 -11.38
CA ARG A 182 -35.87 24.17 -11.91
C ARG A 182 -36.73 24.28 -13.18
N LEU A 183 -36.58 23.35 -14.12
CA LEU A 183 -37.39 23.31 -15.35
C LEU A 183 -38.88 23.04 -15.05
N LYS A 184 -39.17 22.18 -14.07
CA LYS A 184 -40.55 21.94 -13.61
C LYS A 184 -41.17 23.18 -12.98
N GLU A 185 -40.44 23.93 -12.17
CA GLU A 185 -40.92 25.22 -11.63
C GLU A 185 -41.21 26.23 -12.73
N GLN A 186 -40.34 26.33 -13.74
CA GLN A 186 -40.56 27.24 -14.88
C GLN A 186 -41.78 26.84 -15.72
N LEU A 187 -42.04 25.54 -15.88
CA LEU A 187 -43.24 25.04 -16.56
C LEU A 187 -44.52 25.25 -15.75
N GLN A 188 -44.44 25.20 -14.42
CA GLN A 188 -45.57 25.50 -13.54
C GLN A 188 -45.87 27.00 -13.41
N GLN A 189 -44.89 27.86 -13.73
CA GLN A 189 -45.05 29.32 -13.75
C GLN A 189 -45.31 29.90 -15.17
N GLY A 190 -45.52 29.05 -16.18
CA GLY A 190 -45.95 29.46 -17.52
C GLY A 190 -47.39 30.01 -17.52
N PRO A 191 -47.73 30.96 -18.42
CA PRO A 191 -48.63 32.06 -18.12
C PRO A 191 -50.08 31.61 -17.94
N VAL A 192 -50.69 32.09 -16.85
CA VAL A 192 -52.14 32.24 -16.76
C VAL A 192 -52.54 33.23 -17.85
N LYS A 193 -53.24 32.73 -18.88
CA LYS A 193 -53.90 33.56 -19.90
C LYS A 193 -54.99 34.43 -19.28
#